data_AF-A0A091R312-F1
#
_entry.id   AF-A0A091R312-F1
#
_cell.length_a   1.000
_cell.length_b   1.000
_cell.length_c   1.000
_cell.angle_alpha   90.00
_cell.angle_beta   90.00
_cell.angle_gamma   90.00
#
_symmetry.space_group_name_H-M   'P 1'
#
loop_
_entity.id
_entity.type
_entity.pdbx_description
1 polymer ?
#
loop_
_entity_poly.entity_id
_entity_poly.type
_entity_poly.pdbx_seq_one_letter_code
_entity_poly.pdbx_strand_id
1 'polypeptide(L)'
;RLTPKIGFPWSEIRNISFNDKKFVIKPIDKKAPDFVFYAPRLRINKRILALCMGNHELYMRRRKPDTIEVQQMKAQAREEKHQKQLERAQLENEKKKREIAEKEKERIEREKEELMERLRQIEEQTMKAQKELEEQTRRALELDQERKRAKEEAERLERDRRAAEEAKAALAKQAADQMKNQEQLAAELAEFTAKIALLEEAKKKKEEEASEWQHKAFAAQEDLEKTKEELKSVMSAPPPPPPPPVIPPTENEHDEHDENNAEASAELSSDGVMNHRSEEERVTETQKNERVKKQLQALSSELAQARDETKKTQNDVLHAENVKAGRDKYKTLRQIRQGNTKQRIDEFEAM
;
A
#
# COMPACT_ATOMS: atom_id res chain seq x y z
N ARG A 1 46.27 5.29 -38.02
CA ARG A 1 45.73 6.36 -38.90
C ARG A 1 44.36 5.92 -39.38
N LEU A 2 43.35 6.80 -39.40
CA LEU A 2 41.97 6.44 -39.77
C LEU A 2 41.74 6.41 -41.30
N THR A 3 42.42 7.27 -42.05
CA THR A 3 42.24 7.41 -43.51
C THR A 3 43.37 6.67 -44.25
N PRO A 4 43.11 5.51 -44.89
CA PRO A 4 44.08 4.88 -45.80
C PRO A 4 44.32 5.76 -47.05
N LYS A 5 45.44 5.52 -47.74
CA LYS A 5 45.91 6.33 -48.87
C LYS A 5 45.93 5.60 -50.21
N ILE A 6 46.29 4.32 -50.18
CA ILE A 6 46.33 3.41 -51.32
C ILE A 6 45.55 2.14 -50.93
N GLY A 7 44.89 1.50 -51.88
CA GLY A 7 44.18 0.25 -51.64
C GLY A 7 44.23 -0.70 -52.84
N PHE A 8 44.38 -1.98 -52.52
CA PHE A 8 44.20 -3.08 -53.46
C PHE A 8 42.97 -3.90 -53.02
N PRO A 9 42.03 -4.25 -53.92
CA PRO A 9 41.02 -5.26 -53.64
C PRO A 9 41.62 -6.67 -53.78
N TRP A 10 41.07 -7.66 -53.06
CA TRP A 10 41.50 -9.07 -53.18
C TRP A 10 41.37 -9.61 -54.61
N SER A 11 40.42 -9.08 -55.42
CA SER A 11 40.29 -9.34 -56.85
C SER A 11 41.40 -8.79 -57.75
N GLU A 12 42.43 -8.16 -57.20
CA GLU A 12 43.65 -7.76 -57.93
C GLU A 12 44.90 -8.56 -57.47
N ILE A 13 44.78 -9.46 -56.48
CA ILE A 13 45.90 -10.16 -55.85
C ILE A 13 45.95 -11.63 -56.31
N ARG A 14 47.12 -12.07 -56.79
CA ARG A 14 47.38 -13.41 -57.33
C ARG A 14 48.05 -14.34 -56.32
N ASN A 15 49.14 -13.89 -55.71
CA ASN A 15 49.92 -14.67 -54.75
C ASN A 15 50.52 -13.74 -53.69
N ILE A 16 50.80 -14.27 -52.50
CA ILE A 16 51.36 -13.55 -51.37
C ILE A 16 52.40 -14.45 -50.70
N SER A 17 53.60 -13.92 -50.47
CA SER A 17 54.66 -14.62 -49.75
C SER A 17 55.57 -13.65 -49.01
N PHE A 18 56.49 -14.16 -48.20
CA PHE A 18 57.55 -13.37 -47.58
C PHE A 18 58.85 -14.18 -47.45
N ASN A 19 59.96 -13.47 -47.33
CA ASN A 19 61.27 -14.03 -46.95
C ASN A 19 61.94 -13.08 -45.95
N ASP A 20 62.28 -13.60 -44.77
CA ASP A 20 62.63 -12.82 -43.57
C ASP A 20 61.68 -11.61 -43.36
N LYS A 21 62.18 -10.38 -43.55
CA LYS A 21 61.45 -9.12 -43.40
C LYS A 21 60.71 -8.71 -44.67
N LYS A 22 61.13 -9.17 -45.85
CA LYS A 22 60.58 -8.77 -47.16
C LYS A 22 59.28 -9.52 -47.44
N PHE A 23 58.19 -8.78 -47.54
CA PHE A 23 56.87 -9.27 -47.94
C PHE A 23 56.61 -8.92 -49.41
N VAL A 24 55.98 -9.83 -50.16
CA VAL A 24 55.78 -9.72 -51.61
C VAL A 24 54.36 -10.13 -51.97
N ILE A 25 53.63 -9.23 -52.64
CA ILE A 25 52.28 -9.47 -53.16
C ILE A 25 52.34 -9.38 -54.68
N LYS A 26 52.08 -10.51 -55.35
CA LYS A 26 52.04 -10.59 -56.81
C LYS A 26 50.64 -10.20 -57.31
N PRO A 27 50.49 -9.25 -58.26
CA PRO A 27 49.20 -8.88 -58.81
C PRO A 27 48.64 -9.90 -59.81
N ILE A 28 47.34 -9.81 -60.08
CA ILE A 28 46.68 -10.54 -61.18
C ILE A 28 47.09 -9.93 -62.54
N ASP A 29 47.21 -8.61 -62.65
CA ASP A 29 47.78 -7.98 -63.85
C ASP A 29 49.27 -8.30 -63.97
N LYS A 30 49.63 -9.11 -64.98
CA LYS A 30 51.03 -9.50 -65.26
C LYS A 30 51.90 -8.33 -65.77
N LYS A 31 51.31 -7.17 -66.08
CA LYS A 31 52.03 -5.95 -66.48
C LYS A 31 52.34 -5.02 -65.29
N ALA A 32 51.70 -5.23 -64.14
CA ALA A 32 52.03 -4.53 -62.91
C ALA A 32 53.22 -5.21 -62.20
N PRO A 33 54.12 -4.46 -61.54
CA PRO A 33 55.20 -5.02 -60.73
C PRO A 33 54.66 -5.78 -59.51
N ASP A 34 55.50 -6.60 -58.88
CA ASP A 34 55.20 -7.11 -57.54
C ASP A 34 55.13 -5.93 -56.54
N PHE A 35 54.09 -5.89 -55.70
CA PHE A 35 54.01 -4.96 -54.57
C PHE A 35 54.87 -5.49 -53.42
N VAL A 36 55.83 -4.71 -52.96
CA VAL A 36 56.84 -5.14 -51.98
C VAL A 36 56.80 -4.23 -50.76
N PHE A 37 56.89 -4.79 -49.55
CA PHE A 37 57.13 -4.00 -48.35
C PHE A 37 57.95 -4.79 -47.32
N TYR A 38 58.40 -4.11 -46.27
CA TYR A 38 59.23 -4.71 -45.23
C TYR A 38 58.55 -4.60 -43.86
N ALA A 39 58.42 -5.71 -43.13
CA ALA A 39 58.00 -5.71 -41.73
C ALA A 39 59.21 -5.92 -40.82
N PRO A 40 59.25 -5.33 -39.61
CA PRO A 40 60.46 -5.35 -38.77
C PRO A 40 60.75 -6.71 -38.11
N ARG A 41 59.81 -7.66 -38.11
CA ARG A 41 59.93 -8.97 -37.45
C ARG A 41 59.23 -10.08 -38.23
N LEU A 42 59.85 -11.25 -38.32
CA LEU A 42 59.30 -12.45 -38.98
C LEU A 42 57.89 -12.83 -38.48
N ARG A 43 57.64 -12.77 -37.17
CA ARG A 43 56.33 -13.04 -36.53
C ARG A 43 55.20 -12.11 -36.99
N ILE A 44 55.55 -10.90 -37.45
CA ILE A 44 54.58 -9.99 -38.06
C ILE A 44 54.24 -10.48 -39.47
N ASN A 45 55.24 -10.87 -40.28
CA ASN A 45 55.02 -11.42 -41.63
C ASN A 45 54.20 -12.72 -41.63
N LYS A 46 54.48 -13.66 -40.72
CA LYS A 46 53.69 -14.89 -40.56
C LYS A 46 52.22 -14.58 -40.27
N ARG A 47 51.96 -13.65 -39.33
CA ARG A 47 50.60 -13.18 -38.98
C ARG A 47 49.91 -12.44 -40.13
N ILE A 48 50.62 -11.58 -40.86
CA ILE A 48 50.05 -10.87 -42.03
C ILE A 48 49.64 -11.90 -43.09
N LEU A 49 50.50 -12.88 -43.40
CA LEU A 49 50.20 -13.90 -44.41
C LEU A 49 48.96 -14.71 -44.06
N ALA A 50 48.86 -15.23 -42.83
CA ALA A 50 47.69 -15.97 -42.37
C ALA A 50 46.40 -15.14 -42.43
N LEU A 51 46.45 -13.85 -42.06
CA LEU A 51 45.33 -12.94 -42.17
C LEU A 51 44.94 -12.66 -43.64
N CYS A 52 45.92 -12.43 -44.52
CA CYS A 52 45.69 -12.24 -45.94
C CYS A 52 45.05 -13.49 -46.58
N MET A 53 45.56 -14.68 -46.25
CA MET A 53 45.02 -15.95 -46.74
C MET A 53 43.54 -16.12 -46.39
N GLY A 54 43.21 -16.11 -45.10
CA GLY A 54 41.82 -16.34 -44.64
C GLY A 54 40.85 -15.24 -45.11
N ASN A 55 41.30 -13.98 -45.22
CA ASN A 55 40.45 -12.91 -45.75
C ASN A 55 40.18 -13.04 -47.25
N HIS A 56 41.19 -13.44 -48.04
CA HIS A 56 41.05 -13.68 -49.48
C HIS A 56 40.18 -14.92 -49.76
N GLU A 57 40.38 -16.02 -49.04
CA GLU A 57 39.54 -17.22 -49.13
C GLU A 57 38.06 -16.90 -48.83
N LEU A 58 37.79 -16.18 -47.73
CA LEU A 58 36.44 -15.73 -47.38
C LEU A 58 35.89 -14.71 -48.38
N TYR A 59 36.72 -13.86 -48.98
CA TYR A 59 36.32 -12.92 -50.03
C TYR A 59 35.89 -13.63 -51.32
N MET A 60 36.59 -14.72 -51.69
CA MET A 60 36.24 -15.56 -52.85
C MET A 60 35.03 -16.45 -52.55
N ARG A 61 34.91 -17.03 -51.35
CA ARG A 61 33.72 -17.79 -50.92
C ARG A 61 32.43 -16.94 -51.01
N ARG A 62 32.51 -15.66 -50.65
CA ARG A 62 31.39 -14.67 -50.78
C ARG A 62 31.04 -14.25 -52.23
N ARG A 63 31.76 -14.75 -53.23
CA ARG A 63 31.55 -14.50 -54.69
C ARG A 63 31.17 -15.74 -55.48
N LYS A 64 30.97 -16.86 -54.77
CA LYS A 64 30.34 -18.07 -55.28
C LYS A 64 28.91 -18.11 -54.74
N PRO A 65 27.98 -18.83 -55.38
CA PRO A 65 26.70 -19.17 -54.76
C PRO A 65 26.92 -19.83 -53.39
N ASP A 66 25.98 -19.63 -52.45
CA ASP A 66 26.01 -20.33 -51.16
C ASP A 66 26.03 -21.85 -51.37
N THR A 67 26.83 -22.58 -50.59
CA THR A 67 26.78 -24.05 -50.57
C THR A 67 25.42 -24.53 -50.05
N ILE A 68 25.02 -25.77 -50.37
CA ILE A 68 23.74 -26.34 -49.95
C ILE A 68 23.58 -26.26 -48.42
N GLU A 69 24.65 -26.56 -47.67
CA GLU A 69 24.73 -26.42 -46.22
C GLU A 69 24.44 -24.99 -45.76
N VAL A 70 25.07 -23.98 -46.37
CA VAL A 70 24.85 -22.57 -46.03
C VAL A 70 23.44 -22.11 -46.39
N GLN A 71 22.85 -22.65 -47.46
CA GLN A 71 21.44 -22.40 -47.81
C GLN A 71 20.49 -23.04 -46.78
N GLN A 72 20.76 -24.26 -46.33
CA GLN A 72 20.01 -24.95 -45.27
C GLN A 72 20.11 -24.21 -43.93
N MET A 73 21.32 -23.83 -43.51
CA MET A 73 21.52 -23.00 -42.30
C MET A 73 20.76 -21.66 -42.39
N LYS A 74 20.74 -21.02 -43.57
CA LYS A 74 19.94 -19.80 -43.82
C LYS A 74 18.43 -20.06 -43.88
N ALA A 75 17.97 -21.28 -44.16
CA ALA A 75 16.55 -21.65 -44.06
C ALA A 75 16.18 -21.86 -42.59
N GLN A 76 16.87 -22.75 -41.88
CA GLN A 76 16.68 -23.04 -40.46
C GLN A 76 16.76 -21.76 -39.60
N ALA A 77 17.76 -20.91 -39.80
CA ALA A 77 17.89 -19.66 -39.04
C ALA A 77 16.79 -18.62 -39.32
N ARG A 78 16.06 -18.73 -40.44
CA ARG A 78 14.84 -17.93 -40.70
C ARG A 78 13.63 -18.55 -40.01
N GLU A 79 13.49 -19.86 -40.08
CA GLU A 79 12.41 -20.64 -39.47
C GLU A 79 12.45 -20.53 -37.94
N GLU A 80 13.59 -20.82 -37.31
CA GLU A 80 13.79 -20.63 -35.86
C GLU A 80 13.49 -19.19 -35.42
N LYS A 81 13.93 -18.20 -36.21
CA LYS A 81 13.68 -16.79 -35.90
C LYS A 81 12.19 -16.46 -35.98
N HIS A 82 11.46 -17.04 -36.95
CA HIS A 82 10.02 -16.88 -37.07
C HIS A 82 9.29 -17.56 -35.89
N GLN A 83 9.68 -18.79 -35.56
CA GLN A 83 9.12 -19.53 -34.43
C GLN A 83 9.32 -18.79 -33.10
N LYS A 84 10.53 -18.29 -32.84
CA LYS A 84 10.87 -17.46 -31.65
C LYS A 84 10.13 -16.12 -31.65
N GLN A 85 9.67 -15.61 -32.80
CA GLN A 85 8.80 -14.44 -32.89
C GLN A 85 7.33 -14.79 -32.56
N LEU A 86 6.81 -15.93 -33.04
CA LEU A 86 5.47 -16.41 -32.70
C LEU A 86 5.35 -16.73 -31.20
N GLU A 87 6.29 -17.48 -30.66
CA GLU A 87 6.39 -17.82 -29.23
C GLU A 87 6.41 -16.56 -28.36
N ARG A 88 7.26 -15.58 -28.69
CA ARG A 88 7.32 -14.30 -27.98
C ARG A 88 6.01 -13.52 -28.07
N ALA A 89 5.32 -13.52 -29.21
CA ALA A 89 4.03 -12.85 -29.38
C ALA A 89 2.90 -13.56 -28.59
N GLN A 90 2.92 -14.89 -28.52
CA GLN A 90 2.00 -15.67 -27.67
C GLN A 90 2.23 -15.35 -26.18
N LEU A 91 3.49 -15.37 -25.73
CA LEU A 91 3.86 -15.05 -24.35
C LEU A 91 3.57 -13.59 -23.96
N GLU A 92 3.71 -12.64 -24.89
CA GLU A 92 3.30 -11.25 -24.67
C GLU A 92 1.77 -11.10 -24.56
N ASN A 93 1.00 -11.85 -25.36
CA ASN A 93 -0.45 -11.91 -25.28
C ASN A 93 -0.92 -12.55 -23.96
N GLU A 94 -0.30 -13.65 -23.53
CA GLU A 94 -0.60 -14.27 -22.24
C GLU A 94 -0.27 -13.35 -21.06
N LYS A 95 0.88 -12.66 -21.09
CA LYS A 95 1.23 -11.66 -20.07
C LYS A 95 0.19 -10.55 -19.96
N LYS A 96 -0.27 -9.98 -21.09
CA LYS A 96 -1.33 -8.96 -21.09
C LYS A 96 -2.65 -9.50 -20.54
N LYS A 97 -3.02 -10.76 -20.84
CA LYS A 97 -4.20 -11.42 -20.26
C LYS A 97 -4.09 -11.61 -18.75
N ARG A 98 -2.92 -12.04 -18.25
CA ARG A 98 -2.65 -12.17 -16.80
C ARG A 98 -2.70 -10.81 -16.11
N GLU A 99 -2.07 -9.79 -16.67
CA GLU A 99 -2.07 -8.41 -16.14
C GLU A 99 -3.49 -7.83 -16.03
N ILE A 100 -4.36 -8.09 -17.02
CA ILE A 100 -5.78 -7.70 -16.97
C ILE A 100 -6.52 -8.48 -15.87
N ALA A 101 -6.33 -9.80 -15.77
CA ALA A 101 -6.98 -10.63 -14.75
C ALA A 101 -6.52 -10.29 -13.32
N GLU A 102 -5.26 -9.90 -13.14
CA GLU A 102 -4.68 -9.45 -11.88
C GLU A 102 -5.29 -8.11 -11.43
N LYS A 103 -5.42 -7.13 -12.34
CA LYS A 103 -6.11 -5.86 -12.07
C LYS A 103 -7.59 -6.03 -11.79
N GLU A 104 -8.26 -6.97 -12.46
CA GLU A 104 -9.65 -7.33 -12.20
C GLU A 104 -9.81 -7.96 -10.80
N LYS A 105 -8.93 -8.91 -10.44
CA LYS A 105 -8.89 -9.48 -9.07
C LYS A 105 -8.68 -8.37 -8.03
N GLU A 106 -7.71 -7.48 -8.24
CA GLU A 106 -7.40 -6.40 -7.31
C GLU A 106 -8.60 -5.45 -7.12
N ARG A 107 -9.37 -5.17 -8.19
CA ARG A 107 -10.61 -4.37 -8.07
C ARG A 107 -11.68 -5.12 -7.25
N ILE A 108 -11.92 -6.39 -7.54
CA ILE A 108 -12.87 -7.24 -6.81
C ILE A 108 -12.47 -7.40 -5.33
N GLU A 109 -11.17 -7.47 -5.04
CA GLU A 109 -10.64 -7.58 -3.67
C GLU A 109 -10.88 -6.28 -2.88
N ARG A 110 -10.65 -5.11 -3.50
CA ARG A 110 -11.01 -3.80 -2.91
C ARG A 110 -12.54 -3.61 -2.74
N GLU A 111 -13.33 -4.00 -3.74
CA GLU A 111 -14.81 -3.98 -3.65
C GLU A 111 -15.32 -4.90 -2.51
N LYS A 112 -14.69 -6.06 -2.32
CA LYS A 112 -14.99 -6.98 -1.21
C LYS A 112 -14.61 -6.37 0.15
N GLU A 113 -13.47 -5.71 0.28
CA GLU A 113 -13.07 -5.03 1.51
C GLU A 113 -14.05 -3.93 1.92
N GLU A 114 -14.48 -3.08 0.96
CA GLU A 114 -15.55 -2.09 1.20
C GLU A 114 -16.85 -2.73 1.67
N LEU A 115 -17.26 -3.86 1.07
CA LEU A 115 -18.50 -4.56 1.46
C LEU A 115 -18.38 -5.22 2.84
N MET A 116 -17.23 -5.77 3.20
CA MET A 116 -16.99 -6.35 4.53
C MET A 116 -17.03 -5.27 5.63
N GLU A 117 -16.43 -4.10 5.40
CA GLU A 117 -16.47 -2.99 6.36
C GLU A 117 -17.89 -2.39 6.49
N ARG A 118 -18.66 -2.29 5.40
CA ARG A 118 -20.09 -1.91 5.47
C ARG A 118 -20.91 -2.92 6.27
N LEU A 119 -20.70 -4.22 6.07
CA LEU A 119 -21.36 -5.27 6.86
C LEU A 119 -21.03 -5.14 8.35
N ARG A 120 -19.75 -4.97 8.69
CA ARG A 120 -19.29 -4.77 10.08
C ARG A 120 -19.94 -3.55 10.74
N GLN A 121 -20.10 -2.45 10.02
CA GLN A 121 -20.79 -1.25 10.52
C GLN A 121 -22.28 -1.50 10.78
N ILE A 122 -22.94 -2.29 9.92
CA ILE A 122 -24.34 -2.71 10.11
C ILE A 122 -24.47 -3.66 11.31
N GLU A 123 -23.54 -4.60 11.50
CA GLU A 123 -23.48 -5.48 12.67
C GLU A 123 -23.28 -4.70 13.97
N GLU A 124 -22.36 -3.72 14.00
CA GLU A 124 -22.14 -2.88 15.17
C GLU A 124 -23.36 -1.98 15.50
N GLN A 125 -24.02 -1.42 14.48
CA GLN A 125 -25.27 -0.67 14.65
C GLN A 125 -26.39 -1.57 15.20
N THR A 126 -26.52 -2.80 14.67
CA THR A 126 -27.51 -3.78 15.12
C THR A 126 -27.26 -4.19 16.57
N MET A 127 -26.00 -4.47 16.94
CA MET A 127 -25.61 -4.77 18.33
C MET A 127 -25.85 -3.61 19.30
N LYS A 128 -25.69 -2.35 18.86
CA LYS A 128 -26.03 -1.17 19.66
C LYS A 128 -27.54 -1.05 19.86
N ALA A 129 -28.32 -1.13 18.79
CA ALA A 129 -29.78 -1.07 18.84
C ALA A 129 -30.39 -2.21 19.68
N GLN A 130 -29.82 -3.43 19.61
CA GLN A 130 -30.27 -4.55 20.43
C GLN A 130 -29.97 -4.34 21.92
N LYS A 131 -28.77 -3.86 22.28
CA LYS A 131 -28.44 -3.51 23.67
C LYS A 131 -29.32 -2.39 24.22
N GLU A 132 -29.62 -1.37 23.40
CA GLU A 132 -30.50 -0.27 23.80
C GLU A 132 -31.94 -0.78 24.00
N LEU A 133 -32.43 -1.68 23.14
CA LEU A 133 -33.72 -2.35 23.31
C LEU A 133 -33.77 -3.22 24.59
N GLU A 134 -32.69 -3.95 24.91
CA GLU A 134 -32.56 -4.70 26.16
C GLU A 134 -32.56 -3.78 27.39
N GLU A 135 -31.86 -2.64 27.36
CA GLU A 135 -31.93 -1.65 28.44
C GLU A 135 -33.32 -1.02 28.60
N GLN A 136 -33.98 -0.63 27.50
CA GLN A 136 -35.34 -0.09 27.55
C GLN A 136 -36.32 -1.13 28.11
N THR A 137 -36.17 -2.40 27.73
CA THR A 137 -36.96 -3.52 28.26
C THR A 137 -36.73 -3.70 29.77
N ARG A 138 -35.47 -3.61 30.24
CA ARG A 138 -35.15 -3.70 31.66
C ARG A 138 -35.74 -2.53 32.46
N ARG A 139 -35.59 -1.29 31.96
CA ARG A 139 -36.16 -0.08 32.59
C ARG A 139 -37.69 -0.14 32.64
N ALA A 140 -38.35 -0.66 31.60
CA ALA A 140 -39.80 -0.85 31.60
C ALA A 140 -40.25 -1.87 32.67
N LEU A 141 -39.49 -2.95 32.86
CA LEU A 141 -39.75 -3.94 33.91
C LEU A 141 -39.48 -3.39 35.32
N GLU A 142 -38.42 -2.59 35.49
CA GLU A 142 -38.10 -1.88 36.75
C GLU A 142 -39.26 -0.91 37.12
N LEU A 143 -39.74 -0.12 36.15
CA LEU A 143 -40.86 0.82 36.34
C LEU A 143 -42.21 0.12 36.63
N ASP A 144 -42.50 -1.04 36.02
CA ASP A 144 -43.71 -1.80 36.35
C ASP A 144 -43.65 -2.39 37.77
N GLN A 145 -42.47 -2.85 38.20
CA GLN A 145 -42.26 -3.29 39.59
C GLN A 145 -42.43 -2.14 40.59
N GLU A 146 -41.87 -0.95 40.33
CA GLU A 146 -42.09 0.23 41.17
C GLU A 146 -43.56 0.64 41.20
N ARG A 147 -44.23 0.68 40.04
CA ARG A 147 -45.66 1.00 39.94
C ARG A 147 -46.52 -0.01 40.71
N LYS A 148 -46.16 -1.30 40.69
CA LYS A 148 -46.83 -2.35 41.45
C LYS A 148 -46.64 -2.15 42.95
N ARG A 149 -45.41 -1.91 43.43
CA ARG A 149 -45.13 -1.60 44.84
C ARG A 149 -45.88 -0.36 45.31
N ALA A 150 -45.87 0.71 44.51
CA ALA A 150 -46.60 1.94 44.81
C ALA A 150 -48.12 1.73 44.88
N LYS A 151 -48.68 0.83 44.05
CA LYS A 151 -50.10 0.43 44.14
C LYS A 151 -50.38 -0.39 45.41
N GLU A 152 -49.53 -1.36 45.74
CA GLU A 152 -49.66 -2.18 46.96
C GLU A 152 -49.56 -1.31 48.23
N GLU A 153 -48.67 -0.31 48.23
CA GLU A 153 -48.54 0.69 49.31
C GLU A 153 -49.72 1.66 49.36
N ALA A 154 -50.21 2.15 48.22
CA ALA A 154 -51.41 2.99 48.17
C ALA A 154 -52.65 2.25 48.70
N GLU A 155 -52.83 0.97 48.34
CA GLU A 155 -53.90 0.14 48.91
C GLU A 155 -53.70 -0.13 50.40
N ARG A 156 -52.46 -0.26 50.90
CA ARG A 156 -52.18 -0.38 52.34
C ARG A 156 -52.62 0.89 53.07
N LEU A 157 -52.14 2.05 52.61
CA LEU A 157 -52.52 3.36 53.15
C LEU A 157 -54.04 3.60 53.07
N GLU A 158 -54.72 3.11 52.03
CA GLU A 158 -56.18 3.24 51.94
C GLU A 158 -56.92 2.36 52.97
N ARG A 159 -56.43 1.14 53.23
CA ARG A 159 -56.95 0.28 54.32
C ARG A 159 -56.71 0.93 55.68
N ASP A 160 -55.50 1.43 55.93
CA ASP A 160 -55.14 2.12 57.18
C ASP A 160 -56.02 3.37 57.39
N ARG A 161 -56.28 4.13 56.31
CA ARG A 161 -57.17 5.30 56.29
C ARG A 161 -58.62 4.94 56.63
N ARG A 162 -59.17 3.86 56.05
CA ARG A 162 -60.53 3.38 56.39
C ARG A 162 -60.62 2.91 57.84
N ALA A 163 -59.64 2.14 58.32
CA ALA A 163 -59.60 1.70 59.71
C ALA A 163 -59.53 2.89 60.69
N ALA A 164 -58.80 3.96 60.35
CA ALA A 164 -58.76 5.19 61.13
C ALA A 164 -60.10 5.97 61.09
N GLU A 165 -60.83 5.97 59.97
CA GLU A 165 -62.18 6.54 59.87
C GLU A 165 -63.20 5.74 60.69
N GLU A 166 -63.16 4.41 60.63
CA GLU A 166 -64.02 3.51 61.42
C GLU A 166 -63.75 3.67 62.92
N ALA A 167 -62.49 3.70 63.34
CA ALA A 167 -62.12 3.96 64.74
C ALA A 167 -62.57 5.36 65.22
N LYS A 168 -62.43 6.39 64.37
CA LYS A 168 -62.93 7.74 64.66
C LYS A 168 -64.45 7.78 64.77
N ALA A 169 -65.17 7.05 63.91
CA ALA A 169 -66.62 6.94 63.98
C ALA A 169 -67.10 6.19 65.24
N ALA A 170 -66.38 5.13 65.64
CA ALA A 170 -66.64 4.41 66.89
C ALA A 170 -66.44 5.30 68.13
N LEU A 171 -65.35 6.07 68.18
CA LEU A 171 -65.10 7.05 69.24
C LEU A 171 -66.16 8.18 69.26
N ALA A 172 -66.56 8.69 68.09
CA ALA A 172 -67.63 9.68 68.00
C ALA A 172 -68.98 9.15 68.50
N LYS A 173 -69.30 7.87 68.19
CA LYS A 173 -70.49 7.20 68.74
C LYS A 173 -70.40 7.05 70.26
N GLN A 174 -69.26 6.58 70.78
CA GLN A 174 -69.04 6.44 72.22
C GLN A 174 -69.19 7.77 72.96
N ALA A 175 -68.69 8.87 72.39
CA ALA A 175 -68.86 10.22 72.93
C ALA A 175 -70.34 10.67 72.93
N ALA A 176 -71.10 10.35 71.87
CA ALA A 176 -72.53 10.66 71.80
C ALA A 176 -73.37 9.83 72.79
N ASP A 177 -73.08 8.53 72.92
CA ASP A 177 -73.72 7.65 73.91
C ASP A 177 -73.39 8.12 75.35
N GLN A 178 -72.16 8.60 75.60
CA GLN A 178 -71.74 9.16 76.89
C GLN A 178 -72.40 10.52 77.20
N MET A 179 -72.53 11.39 76.20
CA MET A 179 -73.23 12.68 76.33
C MET A 179 -74.72 12.47 76.63
N LYS A 180 -75.38 11.54 75.94
CA LYS A 180 -76.77 11.17 76.21
C LYS A 180 -76.98 10.66 77.65
N ASN A 181 -76.02 9.91 78.17
CA ASN A 181 -76.06 9.44 79.57
C ASN A 181 -75.92 10.61 80.57
N GLN A 182 -75.14 11.65 80.24
CA GLN A 182 -75.08 12.90 81.01
C GLN A 182 -76.39 13.70 80.95
N GLU A 183 -77.07 13.75 79.80
CA GLU A 183 -78.41 14.36 79.68
C GLU A 183 -79.45 13.65 80.57
N GLN A 184 -79.40 12.31 80.67
CA GLN A 184 -80.29 11.55 81.55
C GLN A 184 -80.03 11.84 83.03
N LEU A 185 -78.76 11.86 83.46
CA LEU A 185 -78.36 12.27 84.82
C LEU A 185 -78.79 13.72 85.13
N ALA A 186 -78.72 14.64 84.17
CA ALA A 186 -79.19 16.01 84.34
C ALA A 186 -80.73 16.10 84.48
N ALA A 187 -81.47 15.25 83.76
CA ALA A 187 -82.93 15.17 83.87
C ALA A 187 -83.37 14.58 85.22
N GLU A 188 -82.70 13.54 85.73
CA GLU A 188 -82.96 13.00 87.08
C GLU A 188 -82.67 14.05 88.17
N LEU A 189 -81.55 14.79 88.06
CA LEU A 189 -81.25 15.90 88.97
C LEU A 189 -82.31 17.01 88.93
N ALA A 190 -82.89 17.30 87.76
CA ALA A 190 -84.00 18.23 87.63
C ALA A 190 -85.29 17.72 88.30
N GLU A 191 -85.61 16.42 88.17
CA GLU A 191 -86.75 15.81 88.88
C GLU A 191 -86.55 15.86 90.40
N PHE A 192 -85.37 15.50 90.91
CA PHE A 192 -85.05 15.62 92.32
C PHE A 192 -85.12 17.09 92.80
N THR A 193 -84.68 18.05 92.00
CA THR A 193 -84.77 19.48 92.32
C THR A 193 -86.23 19.95 92.40
N ALA A 194 -87.09 19.55 91.47
CA ALA A 194 -88.53 19.84 91.53
C ALA A 194 -89.22 19.20 92.74
N LYS A 195 -88.79 17.98 93.11
CA LYS A 195 -89.28 17.26 94.29
C LYS A 195 -88.82 17.91 95.61
N ILE A 196 -87.60 18.45 95.64
CA ILE A 196 -87.09 19.29 96.73
C ILE A 196 -87.92 20.57 96.82
N ALA A 197 -88.18 21.28 95.72
CA ALA A 197 -88.98 22.52 95.74
C ALA A 197 -90.40 22.30 96.30
N LEU A 198 -91.07 21.19 95.95
CA LEU A 198 -92.37 20.82 96.53
C LEU A 198 -92.28 20.50 98.03
N LEU A 199 -91.19 19.85 98.46
CA LEU A 199 -90.91 19.59 99.88
C LEU A 199 -90.51 20.87 100.63
N GLU A 200 -89.88 21.84 99.97
CA GLU A 200 -89.55 23.16 100.53
C GLU A 200 -90.79 24.06 100.64
N GLU A 201 -91.76 23.98 99.72
CA GLU A 201 -93.03 24.70 99.85
C GLU A 201 -93.91 24.09 100.96
N ALA A 202 -93.93 22.76 101.08
CA ALA A 202 -94.54 22.06 102.21
C ALA A 202 -93.82 22.35 103.54
N LYS A 203 -92.48 22.37 103.53
CA LYS A 203 -91.65 22.76 104.67
C LYS A 203 -91.89 24.22 105.05
N LYS A 204 -92.00 25.14 104.10
CA LYS A 204 -92.30 26.56 104.35
C LYS A 204 -93.62 26.73 105.07
N LYS A 205 -94.69 26.03 104.67
CA LYS A 205 -95.94 25.98 105.47
C LYS A 205 -95.69 25.45 106.90
N LYS A 206 -94.91 24.38 107.03
CA LYS A 206 -94.49 23.81 108.32
C LYS A 206 -93.50 24.67 109.11
N GLU A 207 -92.90 25.68 108.50
CA GLU A 207 -91.82 26.52 109.06
C GLU A 207 -92.31 27.95 109.31
N GLU A 208 -93.39 28.37 108.66
CA GLU A 208 -94.33 29.38 109.18
C GLU A 208 -94.97 28.85 110.48
N GLU A 209 -95.41 27.58 110.53
CA GLU A 209 -95.83 26.91 111.78
C GLU A 209 -94.68 26.71 112.80
N ALA A 210 -93.43 26.46 112.36
CA ALA A 210 -92.31 26.15 113.26
C ALA A 210 -91.39 27.33 113.61
N SER A 211 -91.49 28.48 112.95
CA SER A 211 -90.75 29.70 113.35
C SER A 211 -91.27 30.25 114.70
N GLU A 212 -92.56 30.02 115.01
CA GLU A 212 -93.13 30.18 116.36
C GLU A 212 -92.42 29.34 117.45
N TRP A 213 -91.69 28.30 117.03
CA TRP A 213 -90.99 27.36 117.90
C TRP A 213 -89.46 27.47 117.85
N GLN A 214 -88.86 27.67 116.67
CA GLN A 214 -87.41 27.56 116.50
C GLN A 214 -86.62 28.83 116.89
N HIS A 215 -87.30 29.91 117.30
CA HIS A 215 -86.69 31.05 118.01
C HIS A 215 -86.10 30.68 119.41
N LYS A 216 -85.74 29.40 119.64
CA LYS A 216 -85.43 28.79 120.95
C LYS A 216 -84.04 28.02 121.09
N ALA A 217 -83.12 27.74 120.08
CA ALA A 217 -81.71 27.06 120.19
C ALA A 217 -80.72 26.82 118.89
N PHE A 218 -79.29 26.87 118.76
CA PHE A 218 -78.39 26.79 117.41
C PHE A 218 -76.66 26.65 117.08
N ALA A 219 -75.89 26.03 115.92
CA ALA A 219 -74.29 25.92 115.27
C ALA A 219 -73.53 25.14 113.81
N ALA A 220 -72.14 25.15 113.16
CA ALA A 220 -71.31 24.41 111.83
C ALA A 220 -69.61 24.43 111.16
N GLN A 221 -68.86 23.68 110.06
CA GLN A 221 -67.31 23.70 109.26
C GLN A 221 -66.53 22.78 107.89
N GLU A 222 -65.15 22.79 107.26
CA GLU A 222 -64.29 22.32 105.82
C GLU A 222 -62.56 21.91 105.46
N ASP A 223 -61.52 21.63 104.36
CA ASP A 223 -60.86 20.91 102.93
C ASP A 223 -59.15 20.95 102.30
N LEU A 224 -58.12 20.53 101.24
CA LEU A 224 -57.45 19.65 99.90
C LEU A 224 -55.81 19.64 99.11
N GLU A 225 -55.10 18.85 98.02
CA GLU A 225 -53.54 18.80 97.23
C GLU A 225 -52.82 18.03 95.75
N LYS A 226 -51.42 17.94 95.13
CA LYS A 226 -50.65 17.40 93.66
C LYS A 226 -48.94 17.17 93.02
N THR A 227 -48.31 16.51 91.81
CA THR A 227 -46.72 16.25 91.11
C THR A 227 -46.06 15.66 89.53
N LYS A 228 -44.68 15.55 88.88
CA LYS A 228 -43.93 14.91 87.43
C LYS A 228 -42.25 14.58 86.79
N GLU A 229 -41.66 14.27 85.42
CA GLU A 229 -40.31 13.47 84.67
C GLU A 229 -39.09 13.76 83.34
N GLU A 230 -38.24 12.86 82.45
CA GLU A 230 -36.77 12.92 81.50
C GLU A 230 -36.12 12.19 79.95
N LEU A 231 -34.75 11.98 79.34
CA LEU A 231 -33.97 11.71 77.81
C LEU A 231 -32.68 10.61 77.18
N LYS A 232 -31.65 10.29 76.08
CA LYS A 232 -30.53 10.56 74.78
C LYS A 232 -29.78 9.38 73.64
N SER A 233 -28.70 9.09 72.61
CA SER A 233 -27.37 9.38 71.54
C SER A 233 -26.63 8.23 70.37
N VAL A 234 -25.54 7.96 69.33
CA VAL A 234 -24.21 8.26 68.26
C VAL A 234 -23.48 7.10 67.08
N MET A 235 -22.40 6.80 66.02
CA MET A 235 -21.03 7.04 65.00
C MET A 235 -20.43 5.96 63.67
N SER A 236 -19.37 5.66 62.61
CA SER A 236 -17.95 5.85 61.63
C SER A 236 -17.49 4.97 60.14
N ALA A 237 -16.41 4.63 59.13
CA ALA A 237 -14.84 4.59 58.41
C ALA A 237 -14.24 4.04 56.78
N PRO A 238 -12.88 3.86 56.12
CA PRO A 238 -12.18 3.68 54.54
C PRO A 238 -10.83 2.76 53.76
N PRO A 239 -10.16 2.83 52.38
CA PRO A 239 -9.17 1.87 51.34
C PRO A 239 -7.79 2.11 50.18
N PRO A 240 -7.11 1.23 49.14
CA PRO A 240 -5.64 1.09 48.24
C PRO A 240 -5.10 0.67 46.54
N PRO A 241 -3.75 0.34 45.90
CA PRO A 241 -2.98 0.32 44.35
C PRO A 241 -1.84 -0.74 43.41
N PRO A 242 -1.02 -0.56 42.13
CA PRO A 242 -0.23 -1.48 40.91
C PRO A 242 1.32 -1.44 39.95
N PRO A 243 1.83 -2.18 38.71
CA PRO A 243 3.30 -2.57 37.89
C PRO A 243 3.91 -2.67 36.18
N PRO A 244 5.18 -3.24 35.53
CA PRO A 244 6.10 -3.13 34.07
C PRO A 244 7.04 -4.24 32.97
N PRO A 245 7.98 -4.01 31.78
CA PRO A 245 8.68 -4.85 30.44
C PRO A 245 10.24 -4.88 29.51
N VAL A 246 10.73 -5.54 28.23
CA VAL A 246 12.21 -5.73 27.34
C VAL A 246 12.66 -6.26 25.65
N ILE A 247 13.95 -6.45 24.87
CA ILE A 247 14.47 -6.79 23.24
C ILE A 247 16.04 -7.25 22.41
N PRO A 248 16.44 -7.70 21.01
CA PRO A 248 17.81 -8.30 20.12
C PRO A 248 18.47 -8.22 18.43
N PRO A 249 19.62 -8.91 17.69
CA PRO A 249 20.59 -8.81 16.25
C PRO A 249 21.29 -10.03 15.11
N THR A 250 22.24 -10.28 13.94
CA THR A 250 23.34 -9.94 12.63
C THR A 250 24.22 -11.12 11.56
N GLU A 251 25.16 -11.36 10.37
CA GLU A 251 26.05 -11.01 8.92
C GLU A 251 27.07 -12.05 7.82
N ASN A 252 27.80 -11.88 6.49
CA ASN A 252 28.84 -12.77 5.41
C ASN A 252 29.89 -12.29 4.01
N GLU A 253 30.72 -12.75 2.81
CA GLU A 253 31.37 -13.86 1.65
C GLU A 253 32.55 -13.67 0.25
N HIS A 254 33.29 -14.61 -0.71
CA HIS A 254 34.04 -14.68 -2.29
C HIS A 254 35.56 -15.28 -3.10
N ASP A 255 36.04 -15.37 -4.55
CA ASP A 255 37.14 -16.27 -5.56
C ASP A 255 38.11 -15.98 -7.08
N GLU A 256 39.06 -16.81 -7.95
CA GLU A 256 40.01 -16.66 -9.42
C GLU A 256 41.06 -17.74 -10.44
N HIS A 257 41.76 -17.63 -11.80
CA HIS A 257 42.83 -18.56 -12.81
C HIS A 257 43.72 -18.33 -14.40
N ASP A 258 44.73 -19.16 -15.19
CA ASP A 258 45.30 -19.44 -16.82
C ASP A 258 46.78 -20.00 -17.72
N GLU A 259 47.17 -20.07 -19.19
CA GLU A 259 48.20 -20.90 -20.29
C GLU A 259 49.24 -20.45 -21.64
N ASN A 260 50.19 -21.30 -22.34
CA ASN A 260 50.87 -21.71 -23.80
C ASN A 260 51.48 -21.01 -25.22
N ASN A 261 52.25 -21.75 -26.15
CA ASN A 261 52.45 -21.92 -27.73
C ASN A 261 53.38 -21.17 -28.88
N ALA A 262 53.39 -21.61 -30.22
CA ALA A 262 54.33 -21.37 -31.44
C ALA A 262 53.75 -20.98 -32.92
N GLU A 263 54.36 -21.27 -34.15
CA GLU A 263 54.09 -20.51 -35.48
C GLU A 263 54.43 -21.05 -36.98
N ALA A 264 53.68 -20.71 -38.11
CA ALA A 264 53.79 -21.22 -39.56
C ALA A 264 53.50 -20.27 -40.85
N SER A 265 53.30 -20.76 -42.13
CA SER A 265 53.18 -20.00 -43.46
C SER A 265 52.47 -20.74 -44.69
N ALA A 266 51.90 -20.08 -45.76
CA ALA A 266 51.30 -20.69 -47.03
C ALA A 266 50.83 -19.75 -48.23
N GLU A 267 50.23 -20.28 -49.35
CA GLU A 267 49.84 -19.61 -50.65
C GLU A 267 48.31 -19.32 -50.90
N LEU A 268 47.89 -18.80 -52.09
CA LEU A 268 46.50 -18.38 -52.44
C LEU A 268 45.91 -18.83 -53.81
N SER A 269 44.57 -19.01 -53.86
CA SER A 269 43.78 -19.42 -55.04
C SER A 269 42.76 -18.35 -55.52
N SER A 270 42.30 -18.42 -56.77
CA SER A 270 41.51 -17.36 -57.44
C SER A 270 40.35 -17.84 -58.35
N ASP A 271 40.04 -19.14 -58.39
CA ASP A 271 39.17 -19.71 -59.44
C ASP A 271 37.65 -19.66 -59.14
N GLY A 272 36.84 -19.57 -60.20
CA GLY A 272 35.37 -19.71 -60.18
C GLY A 272 34.59 -18.54 -59.54
N VAL A 273 34.95 -17.29 -59.83
CA VAL A 273 34.50 -16.09 -59.08
C VAL A 273 33.58 -15.19 -59.91
N MET A 274 32.29 -15.14 -59.58
CA MET A 274 31.34 -14.21 -60.21
C MET A 274 31.33 -12.82 -59.52
N ASN A 275 31.07 -11.78 -60.31
CA ASN A 275 30.96 -10.37 -59.88
C ASN A 275 32.07 -9.89 -58.91
N HIS A 276 33.26 -9.60 -59.44
CA HIS A 276 34.43 -9.20 -58.64
C HIS A 276 34.20 -7.92 -57.79
N ARG A 277 33.48 -6.91 -58.30
CA ARG A 277 33.54 -5.52 -57.79
C ARG A 277 32.35 -5.03 -56.94
N SER A 278 31.44 -5.90 -56.49
CA SER A 278 30.30 -5.57 -55.59
C SER A 278 30.63 -4.88 -54.24
N GLU A 279 31.91 -4.71 -53.91
CA GLU A 279 32.36 -3.84 -52.81
C GLU A 279 32.21 -2.34 -53.13
N GLU A 280 32.23 -1.96 -54.41
CA GLU A 280 32.25 -0.58 -54.89
C GLU A 280 30.88 0.10 -54.77
N GLU A 281 29.79 -0.65 -54.78
CA GLU A 281 28.42 -0.13 -54.58
C GLU A 281 28.09 0.14 -53.10
N ARG A 282 28.96 -0.23 -52.15
CA ARG A 282 28.63 -0.18 -50.72
C ARG A 282 28.47 1.25 -50.18
N VAL A 283 27.45 1.39 -49.33
CA VAL A 283 27.10 2.60 -48.57
C VAL A 283 27.11 2.30 -47.06
N THR A 284 27.22 3.33 -46.23
CA THR A 284 27.19 3.17 -44.76
C THR A 284 25.76 2.92 -44.25
N GLU A 285 25.62 2.36 -43.05
CA GLU A 285 24.31 2.22 -42.40
C GLU A 285 23.60 3.58 -42.32
N THR A 286 24.33 4.61 -41.87
CA THR A 286 23.92 6.02 -41.80
C THR A 286 23.45 6.62 -43.15
N GLN A 287 23.84 6.03 -44.28
CA GLN A 287 23.40 6.47 -45.62
C GLN A 287 22.11 5.77 -46.07
N LYS A 288 21.94 4.48 -45.75
CA LYS A 288 20.75 3.70 -46.15
C LYS A 288 19.63 3.63 -45.11
N ASN A 289 19.88 4.09 -43.88
CA ASN A 289 18.97 3.95 -42.74
C ASN A 289 18.75 5.31 -42.06
N GLU A 290 17.65 5.96 -42.42
CA GLU A 290 17.32 7.31 -41.96
C GLU A 290 17.11 7.39 -40.43
N ARG A 291 16.58 6.31 -39.81
CA ARG A 291 16.43 6.23 -38.36
C ARG A 291 17.79 6.29 -37.66
N VAL A 292 18.75 5.47 -38.11
CA VAL A 292 20.12 5.47 -37.58
C VAL A 292 20.80 6.82 -37.81
N LYS A 293 20.58 7.45 -38.97
CA LYS A 293 21.07 8.82 -39.25
C LYS A 293 20.52 9.83 -38.25
N LYS A 294 19.19 9.87 -38.05
CA LYS A 294 18.52 10.76 -37.08
C LYS A 294 19.01 10.53 -35.64
N GLN A 295 19.14 9.27 -35.22
CA GLN A 295 19.65 8.92 -33.89
C GLN A 295 21.10 9.40 -33.67
N LEU A 296 21.98 9.22 -34.65
CA LEU A 296 23.36 9.71 -34.57
C LEU A 296 23.42 11.25 -34.56
N GLN A 297 22.53 11.94 -35.28
CA GLN A 297 22.45 13.40 -35.26
C GLN A 297 21.95 13.96 -33.92
N ALA A 298 20.94 13.32 -33.31
CA ALA A 298 20.44 13.67 -31.97
C ALA A 298 21.54 13.50 -30.92
N LEU A 299 22.14 12.30 -30.83
CA LEU A 299 23.21 12.00 -29.89
C LEU A 299 24.45 12.91 -30.08
N SER A 300 24.78 13.27 -31.32
CA SER A 300 25.86 14.24 -31.60
C SER A 300 25.55 15.65 -31.11
N SER A 301 24.28 16.02 -31.00
CA SER A 301 23.81 17.34 -30.53
C SER A 301 23.70 17.39 -29.01
N GLU A 302 23.24 16.30 -28.40
CA GLU A 302 23.20 16.10 -26.94
C GLU A 302 24.63 16.11 -26.35
N LEU A 303 25.51 15.25 -26.88
CA LEU A 303 26.90 15.15 -26.40
C LEU A 303 27.74 16.40 -26.67
N ALA A 304 27.35 17.27 -27.61
CA ALA A 304 28.08 18.51 -27.89
C ALA A 304 28.08 19.49 -26.69
N GLN A 305 27.04 19.46 -25.85
CA GLN A 305 26.91 20.35 -24.69
C GLN A 305 27.90 19.98 -23.57
N ALA A 306 28.20 18.68 -23.43
CA ALA A 306 29.11 18.15 -22.41
C ALA A 306 30.54 17.90 -22.93
N ARG A 307 30.86 18.30 -24.17
CA ARG A 307 32.14 17.96 -24.80
C ARG A 307 33.26 18.89 -24.37
N ASP A 308 34.18 18.35 -23.58
CA ASP A 308 35.47 18.98 -23.30
C ASP A 308 36.36 18.99 -24.57
N GLU A 309 36.55 20.16 -25.15
CA GLU A 309 37.38 20.38 -26.33
C GLU A 309 38.87 20.08 -26.09
N THR A 310 39.36 20.20 -24.84
CA THR A 310 40.78 19.98 -24.49
C THR A 310 41.17 18.50 -24.49
N LYS A 311 40.18 17.60 -24.33
CA LYS A 311 40.39 16.15 -24.26
C LYS A 311 40.31 15.43 -25.62
N LYS A 312 40.23 16.17 -26.74
CA LYS A 312 40.18 15.60 -28.09
C LYS A 312 41.46 14.83 -28.41
N THR A 313 41.33 13.55 -28.78
CA THR A 313 42.46 12.75 -29.25
C THR A 313 42.81 13.08 -30.71
N GLN A 314 44.00 12.70 -31.15
CA GLN A 314 44.40 12.81 -32.56
C GLN A 314 43.44 12.08 -33.50
N ASN A 315 42.81 10.97 -33.06
CA ASN A 315 41.83 10.25 -33.86
C ASN A 315 40.51 11.02 -33.98
N ASP A 316 40.09 11.78 -32.97
CA ASP A 316 38.86 12.59 -33.02
C ASP A 316 39.00 13.76 -34.01
N VAL A 317 40.17 14.41 -34.01
CA VAL A 317 40.51 15.46 -34.98
C VAL A 317 40.51 14.89 -36.41
N LEU A 318 41.20 13.78 -36.64
CA LEU A 318 41.21 13.09 -37.93
C LEU A 318 39.80 12.61 -38.34
N HIS A 319 38.96 12.18 -37.41
CA HIS A 319 37.58 11.79 -37.69
C HIS A 319 36.74 13.00 -38.11
N ALA A 320 36.82 14.12 -37.37
CA ALA A 320 36.13 15.37 -37.69
C ALA A 320 36.54 15.92 -39.07
N GLU A 321 37.83 15.84 -39.44
CA GLU A 321 38.32 16.19 -40.78
C GLU A 321 37.81 15.27 -41.89
N ASN A 322 37.61 13.98 -41.61
CA ASN A 322 37.00 13.05 -42.57
C ASN A 322 35.53 13.41 -42.79
N VAL A 323 34.77 13.61 -41.70
CA VAL A 323 33.34 13.96 -41.75
C VAL A 323 33.12 15.33 -42.40
N LYS A 324 33.91 16.35 -42.05
CA LYS A 324 33.87 17.70 -42.67
C LYS A 324 34.13 17.66 -44.18
N ALA A 325 35.03 16.78 -44.62
CA ALA A 325 35.30 16.54 -46.04
C ALA A 325 34.31 15.58 -46.72
N GLY A 326 33.21 15.21 -46.05
CA GLY A 326 32.19 14.30 -46.58
C GLY A 326 32.67 12.86 -46.84
N ARG A 327 33.84 12.48 -46.32
CA ARG A 327 34.48 11.16 -46.50
C ARG A 327 33.88 10.15 -45.54
N ASP A 328 33.63 8.95 -46.05
CA ASP A 328 33.26 7.76 -45.27
C ASP A 328 34.13 6.57 -45.69
N LYS A 329 33.97 5.44 -44.99
CA LYS A 329 34.73 4.20 -45.21
C LYS A 329 34.70 3.74 -46.67
N TYR A 330 33.53 3.75 -47.32
CA TYR A 330 33.36 3.19 -48.66
C TYR A 330 33.70 4.21 -49.76
N LYS A 331 33.41 5.50 -49.57
CA LYS A 331 33.94 6.56 -50.44
C LYS A 331 35.46 6.57 -50.46
N THR A 332 36.10 6.48 -49.29
CA THR A 332 37.57 6.44 -49.19
C THR A 332 38.12 5.18 -49.88
N LEU A 333 37.52 4.00 -49.64
CA LEU A 333 37.92 2.76 -50.30
C LEU A 333 37.73 2.79 -51.83
N ARG A 334 36.71 3.48 -52.36
CA ARG A 334 36.56 3.72 -53.80
C ARG A 334 37.67 4.61 -54.33
N GLN A 335 37.93 5.75 -53.67
CA GLN A 335 38.92 6.75 -54.10
C GLN A 335 40.32 6.14 -54.21
N ILE A 336 40.80 5.45 -53.17
CA ILE A 336 42.16 4.88 -53.12
C ILE A 336 42.36 3.62 -53.97
N ARG A 337 41.33 3.19 -54.72
CA ARG A 337 41.34 2.07 -55.67
C ARG A 337 41.20 2.52 -57.12
N GLN A 338 41.15 3.84 -57.37
CA GLN A 338 41.24 4.41 -58.71
C GLN A 338 42.62 4.16 -59.32
N GLY A 339 42.76 4.30 -60.63
CA GLY A 339 43.98 3.95 -61.35
C GLY A 339 44.20 2.44 -61.48
N ASN A 340 45.13 2.06 -62.35
CA ASN A 340 45.53 0.67 -62.53
C ASN A 340 46.44 0.18 -61.38
N THR A 341 46.65 -1.13 -61.28
CA THR A 341 47.44 -1.71 -60.19
C THR A 341 48.89 -1.25 -60.20
N LYS A 342 49.51 -1.01 -61.38
CA LYS A 342 50.87 -0.44 -61.45
C LYS A 342 50.92 0.96 -60.83
N GLN A 343 50.04 1.87 -61.23
CA GLN A 343 49.98 3.24 -60.71
C GLN A 343 49.89 3.25 -59.19
N ARG A 344 49.03 2.41 -58.59
CA ARG A 344 48.89 2.29 -57.13
C ARG A 344 50.10 1.66 -56.43
N ILE A 345 50.99 0.98 -57.15
CA ILE A 345 52.29 0.53 -56.61
C ILE A 345 53.34 1.66 -56.77
N ASP A 346 53.39 2.33 -57.93
CA ASP A 346 54.25 3.51 -58.16
C ASP A 346 53.98 4.61 -57.10
N GLU A 347 52.70 4.83 -56.77
CA GLU A 347 52.26 5.75 -55.70
C GLU A 347 52.69 5.30 -54.29
N PHE A 348 52.93 4.00 -54.06
CA PHE A 348 53.35 3.46 -52.77
C PHE A 348 54.87 3.56 -52.56
N GLU A 349 55.65 3.24 -53.58
CA GLU A 349 57.12 3.36 -53.56
C GLU A 349 57.59 4.84 -53.46
N ALA A 350 56.65 5.79 -53.56
CA ALA A 350 56.86 7.24 -53.42
C ALA A 350 56.37 7.84 -52.06
N MET A 351 56.02 7.01 -51.06
CA MET A 351 55.48 7.44 -49.74
C MET A 351 56.38 7.15 -48.54
#